data_AF-A0A7R7XGF5-F1
#
_entry.id   AF-A0A7R7XGF5-F1
#
_cell.length_a   1.000
_cell.length_b   1.000
_cell.length_c   1.000
_cell.angle_alpha   90.00
_cell.angle_beta   90.00
_cell.angle_gamma   90.00
#
_symmetry.space_group_name_H-M   'P 1'
#
loop_
_entity.id
_entity.type
_entity.pdbx_description
1 polymer ?
#
loop_
_entity_poly.entity_id
_entity_poly.type
_entity_poly.pdbx_seq_one_letter_code
_entity_poly.pdbx_strand_id
1 'polypeptide(L)'
;MNEQSAPDYEKVKSQFSQPTFFHDVLNSNLPAEEKSPERLAQEVQVVIGAGTETVAKMLAWTMYYLLEKPEKIQKLREELDRLDPTNTATLLEFEQMPYLVSCLVEFKQR
;
A
#
# COMPACT_ATOMS: atom_id res chain seq x y z
N MET A 1 -24.06 -10.33 2.77
CA MET A 1 -22.66 -10.42 2.34
C MET A 1 -21.92 -10.88 3.58
N ASN A 2 -21.89 -12.20 3.78
CA ASN A 2 -21.49 -12.79 5.06
C ASN A 2 -19.98 -13.06 5.01
N GLU A 3 -19.24 -12.37 5.86
CA GLU A 3 -17.89 -12.74 6.30
C GLU A 3 -17.97 -14.09 7.01
N GLN A 4 -17.91 -15.16 6.24
CA GLN A 4 -17.48 -16.46 6.74
C GLN A 4 -15.97 -16.52 6.49
N SER A 5 -15.22 -16.09 7.50
CA SER A 5 -13.79 -16.40 7.62
C SER A 5 -13.60 -17.90 7.39
N ALA A 6 -12.98 -18.24 6.25
CA ALA A 6 -12.66 -19.62 5.93
C ALA A 6 -11.71 -20.16 7.02
N PRO A 7 -12.03 -21.29 7.68
CA PRO A 7 -11.30 -21.83 8.84
C PRO A 7 -9.87 -22.31 8.54
N ASP A 8 -9.33 -22.00 7.37
CA ASP A 8 -8.05 -22.49 6.85
C ASP A 8 -7.03 -21.36 6.54
N TYR A 9 -7.45 -20.09 6.58
CA TYR A 9 -6.62 -18.93 6.23
C TYR A 9 -5.36 -18.78 7.11
N GLU A 10 -5.51 -18.91 8.43
CA GLU A 10 -4.40 -18.79 9.38
C GLU A 10 -3.44 -19.99 9.33
N LYS A 11 -3.93 -21.18 8.96
CA LYS A 11 -3.09 -22.37 8.81
C LYS A 11 -2.15 -22.24 7.61
N VAL A 12 -2.66 -21.74 6.49
CA VAL A 12 -1.88 -21.53 5.26
C VAL A 12 -0.75 -20.52 5.48
N LYS A 13 -1.01 -19.40 6.18
CA LYS A 13 0.05 -18.41 6.48
C LYS A 13 1.16 -18.97 7.36
N SER A 14 0.83 -19.85 8.30
CA SER A 14 1.82 -20.46 9.22
C SER A 14 2.82 -21.40 8.51
N GLN A 15 2.51 -21.85 7.29
CA GLN A 15 3.35 -22.74 6.50
C GLN A 15 4.50 -22.02 5.78
N PHE A 16 4.43 -20.68 5.64
CA PHE A 16 5.42 -19.89 4.92
C PHE A 16 6.11 -18.90 5.86
N SER A 17 7.44 -18.78 5.76
CA SER A 17 8.19 -17.82 6.56
C SER A 17 7.85 -16.35 6.22
N GLN A 18 7.35 -16.10 5.02
CA GLN A 18 6.91 -14.78 4.52
C GLN A 18 5.69 -14.99 3.60
N PRO A 19 4.47 -15.07 4.15
CA PRO A 19 3.27 -15.22 3.35
C PRO A 19 3.04 -13.95 2.53
N THR A 20 2.71 -14.15 1.25
CA THR A 20 2.38 -13.08 0.32
C THR A 20 1.00 -13.36 -0.27
N PHE A 21 0.37 -12.35 -0.85
CA PHE A 21 -0.91 -12.50 -1.57
C PHE A 21 -0.90 -13.64 -2.59
N PHE A 22 0.26 -13.98 -3.18
CA PHE A 22 0.41 -15.15 -4.06
C PHE A 22 -0.05 -16.46 -3.43
N HIS A 23 0.27 -16.67 -2.16
CA HIS A 23 -0.11 -17.86 -1.42
C HIS A 23 -1.61 -17.88 -1.16
N ASP A 24 -2.23 -16.72 -0.95
CA ASP A 24 -3.67 -16.60 -0.76
C ASP A 24 -4.42 -16.93 -2.06
N VAL A 25 -3.93 -16.46 -3.22
CA VAL A 25 -4.54 -16.76 -4.52
C VAL A 25 -4.42 -18.23 -4.87
N LEU A 26 -3.26 -18.85 -4.65
CA LEU A 26 -3.04 -20.27 -4.94
C LEU A 26 -3.94 -21.19 -4.10
N ASN A 27 -4.18 -20.82 -2.84
CA ASN A 27 -5.00 -21.59 -1.89
C ASN A 27 -6.49 -21.21 -1.90
N SER A 28 -6.91 -20.25 -2.73
CA SER A 28 -8.32 -19.82 -2.85
C SER A 28 -9.22 -20.89 -3.50
N ASN A 29 -10.54 -20.71 -3.48
CA ASN A 29 -11.49 -21.61 -4.18
C ASN A 29 -11.65 -21.30 -5.69
N LEU A 30 -10.66 -20.65 -6.32
CA LEU A 30 -10.72 -20.33 -7.75
C LEU A 30 -10.69 -21.59 -8.63
N PRO A 31 -11.36 -21.59 -9.80
CA PRO A 31 -11.30 -22.67 -10.77
C PRO A 31 -9.86 -23.01 -11.15
N ALA A 32 -9.59 -24.29 -11.44
CA ALA A 32 -8.23 -24.75 -11.80
C ALA A 32 -7.65 -24.00 -13.02
N GLU A 33 -8.51 -23.57 -13.95
CA GLU A 33 -8.13 -22.78 -15.13
C GLU A 33 -7.61 -21.37 -14.78
N GLU A 34 -8.17 -20.76 -13.72
CA GLU A 34 -7.74 -19.45 -13.20
C GLU A 34 -6.50 -19.55 -12.31
N LYS A 35 -6.13 -20.76 -11.88
CA LYS A 35 -4.93 -21.05 -11.09
C LYS A 35 -3.73 -21.51 -11.92
N SER A 36 -3.83 -21.47 -13.24
CA SER A 36 -2.68 -21.79 -14.09
C SER A 36 -1.52 -20.83 -13.76
N PRO A 37 -0.29 -21.33 -13.53
CA PRO A 37 0.85 -20.50 -13.14
C PRO A 37 1.11 -19.35 -14.12
N GLU A 38 0.90 -19.59 -15.41
CA GLU A 38 1.09 -18.62 -16.48
C GLU A 38 0.07 -17.47 -16.40
N ARG A 39 -1.22 -17.78 -16.20
CA ARG A 39 -2.25 -16.75 -16.08
C ARG A 39 -2.07 -15.93 -14.80
N LEU A 40 -1.77 -16.60 -13.68
CA LEU A 40 -1.49 -15.93 -12.41
C LEU A 40 -0.29 -14.99 -12.52
N ALA A 41 0.80 -15.43 -13.15
CA ALA A 41 1.97 -14.58 -13.37
C ALA A 41 1.65 -13.34 -14.21
N GLN A 42 0.83 -13.49 -15.26
CA GLN A 42 0.38 -12.36 -16.09
C GLN A 42 -0.47 -11.36 -15.30
N GLU A 43 -1.48 -11.82 -14.57
CA GLU A 43 -2.34 -10.94 -13.76
C GLU A 43 -1.54 -10.21 -12.68
N VAL A 44 -0.63 -10.92 -12.01
CA VAL A 44 0.27 -10.31 -11.03
C VAL A 44 1.15 -9.25 -11.66
N GLN A 45 1.75 -9.53 -12.83
CA GLN A 45 2.62 -8.57 -13.50
C GLN A 45 1.84 -7.30 -13.85
N VAL A 46 0.58 -7.44 -14.27
CA VAL A 46 -0.32 -6.31 -14.51
C VAL A 46 -0.59 -5.53 -13.21
N VAL A 47 -0.93 -6.21 -12.11
CA VAL A 47 -1.20 -5.57 -10.81
C VAL A 47 0.02 -4.83 -10.27
N ILE A 48 1.19 -5.47 -10.28
CA ILE A 48 2.45 -4.86 -9.83
C ILE A 48 2.80 -3.68 -10.74
N GLY A 49 2.72 -3.85 -12.06
CA GLY A 49 3.01 -2.77 -13.00
C GLY A 49 2.11 -1.55 -12.79
N ALA A 50 0.78 -1.76 -12.76
CA ALA A 50 -0.20 -0.70 -12.57
C ALA A 50 -0.05 0.01 -11.21
N GLY A 51 0.17 -0.76 -10.14
CA GLY A 51 0.37 -0.20 -8.79
C GLY A 51 1.69 0.54 -8.65
N THR A 52 2.75 0.06 -9.30
CA THR A 52 4.09 0.68 -9.19
C THR A 52 4.15 2.03 -9.90
N GLU A 53 3.69 2.09 -11.16
CA GLU A 53 3.79 3.33 -11.95
C GLU A 53 2.95 4.46 -11.32
N THR A 54 1.74 4.15 -10.89
CA THR A 54 0.82 5.14 -10.30
C THR A 54 1.34 5.67 -8.96
N VAL A 55 1.83 4.80 -8.07
CA VAL A 55 2.41 5.19 -6.78
C VAL A 55 3.71 5.96 -6.96
N ALA A 56 4.60 5.52 -7.86
CA ALA A 56 5.85 6.21 -8.15
C ALA A 56 5.59 7.64 -8.68
N LYS A 57 4.62 7.78 -9.59
CA LYS A 57 4.20 9.08 -10.10
C LYS A 57 3.64 9.95 -8.98
N MET A 58 2.73 9.42 -8.16
CA MET A 58 2.16 10.14 -7.01
C MET A 58 3.25 10.72 -6.10
N LEU A 59 4.24 9.91 -5.72
CA LEU A 59 5.33 10.33 -4.85
C LEU A 59 6.23 11.37 -5.52
N ALA A 60 6.55 11.20 -6.80
CA ALA A 60 7.39 12.15 -7.54
C ALA A 60 6.75 13.54 -7.62
N TRP A 61 5.47 13.62 -7.96
CA TRP A 61 4.73 14.89 -8.01
C TRP A 61 4.57 15.52 -6.64
N THR A 62 4.24 14.71 -5.62
CA THR A 62 4.12 15.18 -4.24
C THR A 62 5.44 15.82 -3.79
N MET A 63 6.57 15.15 -4.02
CA MET A 63 7.88 15.71 -3.65
C MET A 63 8.26 16.93 -4.47
N TYR A 64 7.96 16.95 -5.77
CA TYR A 64 8.18 18.13 -6.60
C TYR A 64 7.48 19.37 -6.02
N TYR A 65 6.19 19.28 -5.69
CA TYR A 65 5.43 20.41 -5.14
C TYR A 65 5.85 20.80 -3.71
N LEU A 66 6.30 19.83 -2.90
CA LEU A 66 6.84 20.12 -1.58
C LEU A 66 8.17 20.89 -1.67
N LEU A 67 9.02 20.55 -2.65
CA LEU A 67 10.30 21.22 -2.86
C LEU A 67 10.15 22.60 -3.52
N GLU A 68 9.16 22.79 -4.38
CA GLU A 68 8.85 24.10 -4.99
C GLU A 68 8.35 25.12 -3.95
N LYS A 69 7.71 24.64 -2.87
CA LYS A 69 7.09 25.49 -1.84
C LYS A 69 7.72 25.25 -0.47
N PRO A 70 8.79 25.99 -0.09
CA PRO A 70 9.51 25.78 1.17
C PRO A 70 8.60 25.89 2.41
N GLU A 71 7.59 26.75 2.36
CA GLU A 71 6.53 26.86 3.38
C GLU A 71 5.77 25.55 3.63
N LYS A 72 5.52 24.76 2.59
CA LYS A 72 4.74 23.53 2.68
C LYS A 72 5.55 22.39 3.28
N ILE A 73 6.81 22.26 2.87
CA ILE A 73 7.72 21.26 3.45
C ILE A 73 8.07 21.59 4.91
N GLN A 74 8.18 22.88 5.26
CA GLN A 74 8.36 23.29 6.65
C GLN A 74 7.18 22.84 7.51
N LYS A 75 5.95 23.14 7.08
CA LYS A 75 4.73 22.70 7.79
C LYS A 75 4.61 21.18 7.91
N LEU A 76 5.04 20.43 6.89
CA LEU A 76 5.07 18.97 6.94
C LEU A 76 6.06 18.46 7.99
N ARG A 77 7.27 19.04 8.03
CA ARG A 77 8.29 18.71 9.02
C ARG A 77 7.82 19.04 10.43
N GLU A 78 7.20 20.19 10.63
CA GLU A 78 6.64 20.58 11.93
C GLU A 78 5.56 19.60 12.41
N GLU A 79 4.72 19.09 11.51
CA GLU A 79 3.74 18.05 11.86
C GLU A 79 4.42 16.74 12.26
N LEU A 80 5.42 16.30 11.49
CA LEU A 80 6.19 15.08 11.76
C LEU A 80 6.98 15.18 13.07
N ASP A 81 7.70 16.28 13.30
CA ASP A 81 8.47 16.51 14.52
C ASP A 81 7.57 16.54 15.76
N ARG A 82 6.31 16.98 15.61
CA ARG A 82 5.32 17.03 16.69
C ARG A 82 4.65 15.67 16.96
N LEU A 83 4.33 14.91 15.90
CA LEU A 83 3.55 13.68 16.00
C LEU A 83 4.40 12.40 16.02
N ASP A 84 5.63 12.46 15.51
CA ASP A 84 6.60 11.36 15.53
C ASP A 84 8.03 11.85 15.86
N PRO A 85 8.26 12.43 17.05
CA PRO A 85 9.58 12.94 17.44
C PRO A 85 10.66 11.86 17.53
N THR A 86 10.27 10.59 17.69
CA THR A 86 11.18 9.44 17.84
C THR A 86 11.38 8.64 16.56
N ASN A 87 10.72 9.00 15.46
CA ASN A 87 10.71 8.24 14.20
C ASN A 87 10.28 6.76 14.38
N THR A 88 9.30 6.54 15.24
CA THR A 88 8.77 5.21 15.59
C THR A 88 7.29 5.06 15.29
N ALA A 89 6.66 6.04 14.62
CA ALA A 89 5.25 5.97 14.29
C ALA A 89 4.94 4.75 13.42
N THR A 90 3.82 4.12 13.75
CA THR A 90 3.20 3.05 12.98
C THR A 90 2.49 3.61 11.75
N LEU A 91 2.17 2.74 10.79
CA LEU A 91 1.39 3.14 9.61
C LEU A 91 0.06 3.79 9.99
N LEU A 92 -0.62 3.25 11.01
CA LEU A 92 -1.89 3.79 11.51
C LEU A 92 -1.72 5.21 12.05
N GLU A 93 -0.60 5.49 12.73
CA GLU A 93 -0.30 6.83 13.24
C GLU A 93 0.01 7.81 12.09
N PHE A 94 0.72 7.38 11.05
CA PHE A 94 0.92 8.20 9.85
C PHE A 94 -0.39 8.51 9.12
N GLU A 95 -1.32 7.56 9.04
CA GLU A 95 -2.66 7.78 8.48
C GLU A 95 -3.50 8.79 9.26
N GLN A 96 -3.17 9.02 10.53
CA GLN A 96 -3.82 10.03 11.36
C GLN A 96 -3.22 11.43 11.24
N MET A 97 -2.09 11.60 10.55
CA MET A 97 -1.43 12.89 10.38
C MET A 97 -2.12 13.70 9.26
N PRO A 98 -2.92 14.72 9.60
CA PRO A 98 -3.84 15.32 8.63
C PRO A 98 -3.13 16.06 7.50
N TYR A 99 -1.99 16.71 7.77
CA TYR A 99 -1.27 17.45 6.74
C TYR A 99 -0.48 16.53 5.81
N LEU A 100 0.18 15.49 6.34
CA LEU A 100 0.79 14.42 5.56
C LEU A 100 -0.22 13.76 4.60
N VAL A 101 -1.38 13.34 5.12
CA VAL A 101 -2.44 12.74 4.30
C VAL A 101 -2.97 13.72 3.27
N SER A 102 -3.15 15.00 3.64
CA SER A 102 -3.58 16.03 2.69
C SER A 102 -2.59 16.19 1.53
N CYS A 103 -1.28 16.21 1.79
CA CYS A 103 -0.26 16.28 0.74
C CYS A 103 -0.33 15.10 -0.24
N LEU A 104 -0.64 13.90 0.24
CA LEU A 104 -0.79 12.70 -0.59
C LEU A 104 -2.11 12.69 -1.38
N VAL A 105 -3.20 13.17 -0.78
CA VAL A 105 -4.53 13.21 -1.42
C VAL A 105 -4.63 14.31 -2.49
N GLU A 106 -3.90 15.42 -2.35
CA GLU A 106 -3.84 16.48 -3.37
C GLU A 106 -3.43 15.95 -4.76
N PHE A 107 -2.57 14.92 -4.83
CA PHE A 107 -2.26 14.24 -6.09
C PHE A 107 -3.49 13.56 -6.71
N LYS A 108 -4.36 12.95 -5.89
CA LYS A 108 -5.54 12.21 -6.35
C LYS A 108 -6.59 13.11 -7.03
N GLN A 109 -6.56 14.42 -6.80
CA GLN A 109 -7.53 15.37 -7.35
C GLN A 109 -7.13 16.00 -8.70
N ARG A 110 -6.07 15.50 -9.36
CA ARG A 110 -5.66 15.91 -10.72
C ARG A 110 -5.69 14.76 -11.71
#